data_AF-A0A0R1JTQ5-F1
#
_entry.id   AF-A0A0R1JTQ5-F1
#
_cell.length_a   1.000
_cell.length_b   1.000
_cell.length_c   1.000
_cell.angle_alpha   90.00
_cell.angle_beta   90.00
_cell.angle_gamma   90.00
#
_symmetry.space_group_name_H-M   'P 1'
#
loop_
_entity.id
_entity.type
_entity.pdbx_description
1 polymer ?
#
loop_
_entity_poly.entity_id
_entity_poly.type
_entity_poly.pdbx_seq_one_letter_code
_entity_poly.pdbx_strand_id
1 'polypeptide(L)' 'MMKRRENMAQTLPMVDAFGRVTTLQPQVTYKLRVKNGYILVLRPNQEQYRLPNLLTLNRSA' A
#
# COMPACT_ATOMS: atom_id res chain seq x y z
N MET A 1 6.32 -32.05 9.55
CA MET A 1 6.25 -31.73 8.11
C MET A 1 5.88 -30.26 7.97
N MET A 2 6.86 -29.35 7.80
CA MET A 2 6.59 -27.92 7.63
C MET A 2 6.08 -27.66 6.21
N LYS A 3 4.85 -27.14 6.08
CA LYS A 3 4.35 -26.65 4.78
C LYS A 3 5.21 -25.46 4.36
N ARG A 4 6.05 -25.66 3.35
CA ARG A 4 6.77 -24.59 2.66
C ARG A 4 5.69 -23.66 2.09
N ARG A 5 5.41 -22.54 2.76
CA ARG A 5 4.56 -21.50 2.19
C ARG A 5 5.31 -21.00 0.97
N GLU A 6 4.76 -21.28 -0.21
CA GLU A 6 5.20 -20.64 -1.43
C GLU A 6 5.06 -19.14 -1.21
N ASN A 7 6.19 -18.43 -1.14
CA ASN A 7 6.21 -16.98 -1.12
C ASN A 7 5.80 -16.50 -2.53
N MET A 8 4.52 -16.63 -2.89
CA MET A 8 3.95 -15.71 -3.87
C MET A 8 4.20 -14.32 -3.29
N ALA A 9 4.97 -13.49 -3.97
CA ALA A 9 5.25 -12.13 -3.52
C ALA A 9 3.91 -11.39 -3.38
N GLN A 10 3.37 -11.38 -2.16
CA GLN A 10 2.08 -10.78 -1.88
C GLN A 10 2.21 -9.29 -2.19
N THR A 11 1.50 -8.85 -3.23
CA THR A 11 1.56 -7.46 -3.66
C THR A 11 0.89 -6.63 -2.58
N LEU A 12 1.66 -5.75 -1.94
CA LEU A 12 1.12 -4.89 -0.90
C LEU A 12 0.17 -3.86 -1.52
N PRO A 13 -1.00 -3.59 -0.92
CA PRO A 13 -1.91 -2.58 -1.42
C PRO A 13 -1.26 -1.19 -1.34
N MET A 14 -1.44 -0.41 -2.40
CA MET A 14 -1.02 0.98 -2.45
C MET A 14 -2.16 1.88 -1.99
N VAL A 15 -1.86 2.83 -1.10
CA VAL A 15 -2.84 3.77 -0.55
C VAL A 15 -2.37 5.21 -0.65
N ASP A 16 -3.30 6.12 -0.89
CA ASP A 16 -3.03 7.55 -0.95
C ASP A 16 -2.92 8.20 0.45
N ALA A 17 -2.68 9.51 0.45
CA ALA A 17 -2.62 10.34 1.65
C ALA A 17 -3.88 10.29 2.55
N PHE A 18 -5.03 9.88 2.00
CA PHE A 18 -6.31 9.80 2.68
C PHE A 18 -6.66 8.36 3.12
N GLY A 19 -5.76 7.40 2.89
CA GLY A 19 -5.94 6.00 3.23
C GLY A 19 -6.82 5.22 2.26
N ARG A 20 -7.01 5.72 1.03
CA ARG A 20 -7.78 5.05 -0.03
C ARG A 20 -6.85 4.28 -0.95
N VAL A 21 -7.31 3.13 -1.46
CA VAL A 21 -6.52 2.37 -2.44
C VAL A 21 -6.30 3.21 -3.69
N THR A 22 -5.07 3.22 -4.20
CA THR A 22 -4.70 3.97 -5.38
C THR A 22 -3.75 3.17 -6.27
N THR A 23 -3.68 3.53 -7.54
CA THR A 23 -2.68 3.05 -8.48
C THR A 23 -1.71 4.17 -8.84
N LEU A 24 -0.52 3.81 -9.30
CA LEU A 24 0.46 4.78 -9.79
C LEU A 24 0.05 5.27 -11.17
N GLN A 25 0.16 6.59 -11.36
CA GLN A 25 -0.03 7.21 -12.67
C GLN A 25 1.33 7.37 -13.36
N PRO A 26 1.43 7.10 -14.67
CA PRO A 26 2.65 7.37 -15.43
C PRO A 26 3.08 8.83 -15.31
N GLN A 27 4.39 9.09 -15.38
CA GLN A 27 4.99 10.43 -15.41
C GLN A 27 4.71 11.29 -14.16
N VAL A 28 4.25 10.70 -13.06
CA VAL A 28 4.10 11.38 -11.77
C VAL A 28 5.16 10.86 -10.81
N THR A 29 5.92 11.76 -10.20
CA THR A 29 6.89 11.41 -9.16
C THR A 29 6.17 11.19 -7.83
N TYR A 30 6.40 10.03 -7.22
CA TYR A 30 5.84 9.67 -5.92
C TYR A 30 6.93 9.41 -4.89
N LYS A 31 6.64 9.75 -3.63
CA LYS A 31 7.34 9.26 -2.44
C LYS A 31 6.60 8.00 -1.96
N LEU A 32 7.23 6.83 -2.10
CA LEU A 32 6.68 5.54 -1.65
C LEU A 32 7.22 5.19 -0.27
N ARG A 33 6.36 4.75 0.64
CA ARG A 33 6.75 4.29 1.98
C ARG A 33 6.02 3.01 2.36
N VAL A 34 6.73 1.96 2.74
CA VAL A 34 6.12 0.72 3.24
C VAL A 34 5.80 0.87 4.73
N LYS A 35 4.55 0.58 5.12
CA LYS A 35 4.09 0.62 6.51
C LYS A 35 3.04 -0.45 6.76
N ASN A 36 3.11 -1.18 7.87
CA ASN A 36 2.03 -2.05 8.39
C ASN A 36 1.30 -2.90 7.32
N GLY A 37 2.04 -3.46 6.36
CA GLY A 37 1.47 -4.29 5.29
C GLY A 37 0.85 -3.54 4.10
N TYR A 38 1.13 -2.24 3.92
CA TYR A 38 0.70 -1.45 2.76
C TYR A 38 1.81 -0.50 2.27
N ILE A 39 1.67 0.01 1.05
CA ILE A 39 2.54 1.04 0.47
C ILE A 39 1.79 2.37 0.49
N LEU A 40 2.27 3.33 1.26
CA LEU A 40 1.81 4.71 1.22
C LEU A 40 2.40 5.41 0.00
N VAL A 41 1.53 5.99 -0.83
CA VAL A 41 1.86 6.70 -2.06
C VAL A 41 1.56 8.18 -1.87
N LEU A 42 2.60 9.01 -1.82
CA LEU A 42 2.47 10.46 -1.67
C LEU A 42 3.05 11.20 -2.88
N ARG A 43 2.38 12.24 -3.36
CA ARG A 43 3.02 13.24 -4.23
C ARG A 43 4.00 14.10 -3.42
N PRO A 44 4.91 14.87 -4.07
CA PRO A 44 5.97 15.59 -3.35
C PRO A 44 5.50 16.52 -2.23
N ASN A 45 4.32 17.12 -2.40
CA ASN A 45 3.70 18.08 -1.48
C ASN A 45 2.55 17.47 -0.65
N GLN A 46 2.41 16.15 -0.65
CA GLN A 46 1.40 15.46 0.15
C GLN A 46 2.01 14.87 1.41
N GLU A 47 1.27 14.98 2.51
CA GLU A 47 1.53 14.26 3.75
C GLU A 47 0.38 13.30 4.03
N GLN A 48 0.62 12.34 4.92
CA GLN A 48 -0.43 11.41 5.31
C GLN A 48 -1.42 12.09 6.26
N TYR A 49 -2.67 12.26 5.82
CA TYR A 49 -3.74 12.84 6.63
C TYR A 49 -4.51 11.79 7.43
N ARG A 50 -4.61 10.56 6.91
CA ARG A 50 -5.40 9.49 7.52
C ARG A 50 -4.72 8.13 7.36
N LEU A 51 -4.89 7.26 8.35
CA LEU A 51 -4.50 5.86 8.27
C LEU A 51 -5.55 5.06 7.48
N PRO A 52 -5.15 4.13 6.61
CA PRO A 52 -6.09 3.25 5.95
C PRO A 52 -6.73 2.29 6.96
N ASN A 53 -7.94 1.82 6.66
CA ASN A 53 -8.53 0.71 7.41
C ASN A 53 -7.88 -0.61 6.97
N LEU A 54 -7.00 -1.15 7.82
CA LEU A 54 -6.23 -2.36 7.53
C LEU A 54 -7.11 -3.61 7.41
N LEU A 55 -8.22 -3.67 8.14
CA LEU A 55 -9.16 -4.80 8.07
C LEU A 55 -9.87 -4.88 6.72
N THR A 56 -10.07 -3.74 6.06
CA THR A 56 -10.64 -3.69 4.71
C THR A 56 -9.61 -3.96 3.63
N LEU A 57 -8.35 -3.55 3.84
CA LEU A 57 -7.27 -3.80 2.88
C LEU A 57 -6.91 -5.30 2.78
N ASN A 58 -6.87 -5.99 3.92
CA ASN A 58 -6.51 -7.40 3.97
C ASN A 58 -7.59 -8.35 3.41
N ARG A 59 -8.80 -7.86 3.11
CA ARG A 59 -9.85 -8.66 2.45
C ARG A 59 -9.77 -8.62 0.94
N SER A 60 -9.08 -7.63 0.39
CA SER A 60 -8.98 -7.39 -1.06
C SER A 60 -7.70 -7.98 -1.67
N ALA A 61 -6.88 -8.64 -0.84
CA ALA A 61 -5.57 -9.19 -1.19
C ALA A 61 -5.57 -10.72 -1.19
#